data_AF-A0A917K3I1-F1
#
_entry.id   AF-A0A917K3I1-F1
#
_cell.length_a   1.000
_cell.length_b   1.000
_cell.length_c   1.000
_cell.angle_alpha   90.00
_cell.angle_beta   90.00
_cell.angle_gamma   90.00
#
_symmetry.space_group_name_H-M   'P 1'
#
loop_
_entity.id
_entity.type
_entity.pdbx_description
1 polymer ?
#
loop_
_entity_poly.entity_id
_entity_poly.type
_entity_poly.pdbx_seq_one_letter_code
_entity_poly.pdbx_strand_id
1 'polypeptide(L)'
;MPHEVPPHAFTSVRVPSGCSLLRKEEYEYRTAHNRYRIELFQEQSGAWYAVAVPLEGERLIVYGSPVVASAADALQAVVDKITRESPLLEGIAGAGAFRKDEEQPGTEAGEHRDEGAAR
;
A
#
# COMPACT_ATOMS: atom_id res chain seq x y z
N MET A 1 -0.94 -29.91 18.26
CA MET A 1 0.49 -29.54 18.24
C MET A 1 0.79 -29.06 16.83
N PRO A 2 1.17 -27.79 16.59
CA PRO A 2 1.64 -27.40 15.26
C PRO A 2 2.88 -28.23 14.94
N HIS A 3 2.85 -28.97 13.83
CA HIS A 3 4.02 -29.69 13.34
C HIS A 3 4.99 -28.65 12.78
N GLU A 4 6.07 -28.38 13.51
CA GLU A 4 7.18 -27.58 13.02
C GLU A 4 7.80 -28.30 11.82
N VAL A 5 7.81 -27.66 10.66
CA VAL A 5 8.42 -28.22 9.46
C VAL A 5 9.93 -28.27 9.68
N PRO A 6 10.59 -29.43 9.52
CA PRO A 6 12.02 -29.52 9.73
C PRO A 6 12.77 -28.53 8.82
N PRO A 7 13.79 -27.81 9.32
CA PRO A 7 14.46 -26.75 8.56
C PRO A 7 15.12 -27.23 7.25
N HIS A 8 15.42 -28.53 7.13
CA HIS A 8 15.96 -29.15 5.92
C HIS A 8 14.89 -29.61 4.93
N ALA A 9 13.59 -29.59 5.29
CA ALA A 9 12.52 -30.02 4.39
C ALA A 9 12.51 -29.19 3.09
N PHE A 10 12.80 -27.89 3.20
CA PHE A 10 12.88 -26.99 2.06
C PHE A 10 13.95 -27.39 1.04
N THR A 11 15.09 -27.91 1.48
CA THR A 11 16.19 -28.35 0.61
C THR A 11 16.12 -29.83 0.24
N SER A 12 15.29 -30.63 0.92
CA SER A 12 15.19 -32.07 0.70
C SER A 12 14.08 -32.51 -0.27
N VAL A 13 13.16 -31.61 -0.65
CA VAL A 13 12.07 -31.94 -1.58
C VAL A 13 12.59 -31.94 -3.02
N ARG A 14 12.33 -33.03 -3.76
CA ARG A 14 12.58 -33.07 -5.21
C ARG A 14 11.52 -32.24 -5.93
N VAL A 15 11.98 -31.22 -6.63
CA VAL A 15 11.14 -30.37 -7.48
C VAL A 15 11.21 -30.88 -8.92
N PRO A 16 10.09 -31.07 -9.64
CA PRO A 16 10.10 -31.46 -11.04
C PRO A 16 10.91 -30.48 -11.91
N SER A 17 11.48 -30.98 -13.00
CA SER A 17 12.22 -30.15 -13.95
C SER A 17 11.33 -29.01 -14.48
N GLY A 18 11.83 -27.78 -14.43
CA GLY A 18 11.09 -26.59 -14.87
C GLY A 18 10.23 -25.94 -13.78
N CYS A 19 10.20 -26.51 -12.57
CA CYS A 19 9.53 -25.91 -11.42
C CYS A 19 10.56 -25.37 -10.41
N SER A 20 10.12 -24.42 -9.57
CA SER A 20 10.88 -23.93 -8.43
C SER A 20 10.03 -24.01 -7.16
N LEU A 21 10.68 -24.26 -6.03
CA LEU A 21 10.08 -24.19 -4.71
C LEU A 21 10.64 -22.96 -3.99
N LEU A 22 9.76 -22.19 -3.36
CA LEU A 22 10.12 -21.00 -2.61
C LEU A 22 9.75 -21.18 -1.14
N ARG A 23 10.64 -20.74 -0.25
CA ARG A 23 10.28 -20.50 1.15
C ARG A 23 9.74 -19.08 1.23
N LYS A 24 8.58 -18.92 1.85
CA LYS A 24 7.89 -17.64 2.02
C LYS A 24 7.84 -17.25 3.49
N GLU A 25 8.09 -15.99 3.78
CA GLU A 25 7.85 -15.36 5.07
C GLU A 25 7.02 -14.09 4.86
N GLU A 26 6.06 -13.83 5.76
CA GLU A 26 5.19 -12.67 5.69
C GLU A 26 5.51 -11.70 6.81
N TYR A 27 5.59 -10.43 6.47
CA TYR A 27 5.87 -9.32 7.37
C TYR A 27 4.81 -8.24 7.18
N GLU A 28 4.52 -7.51 8.24
CA GLU A 28 3.70 -6.30 8.17
C GLU A 28 4.58 -5.09 8.42
N TYR A 29 4.61 -4.16 7.46
CA TYR A 29 5.31 -2.89 7.58
C TYR A 29 4.30 -1.76 7.78
N ARG A 30 4.47 -1.00 8.87
CA ARG A 30 3.54 0.06 9.26
C ARG A 30 4.20 1.42 9.10
N THR A 31 3.49 2.34 8.48
CA THR A 31 3.84 3.75 8.41
C THR A 31 2.76 4.57 9.14
N ALA A 32 2.94 5.89 9.24
CA ALA A 32 1.91 6.77 9.81
C ALA A 32 0.62 6.81 8.98
N HIS A 33 0.70 6.50 7.68
CA HIS A 33 -0.39 6.72 6.73
C HIS A 33 -0.96 5.42 6.14
N ASN A 34 -0.20 4.33 6.15
CA ASN A 34 -0.62 3.07 5.54
C ASN A 34 0.06 1.86 6.20
N ARG A 35 -0.51 0.68 5.97
CA ARG A 35 0.04 -0.63 6.32
C ARG A 35 0.32 -1.43 5.06
N TYR A 36 1.45 -2.12 5.04
CA TYR A 36 1.90 -2.92 3.92
C TYR A 36 2.08 -4.36 4.35
N ARG A 37 1.57 -5.31 3.55
CA ARG A 37 2.00 -6.71 3.65
C ARG A 37 3.21 -6.90 2.77
N ILE A 38 4.30 -7.36 3.36
CA ILE A 38 5.54 -7.73 2.67
C ILE A 38 5.66 -9.25 2.67
N GLU A 39 5.85 -9.83 1.50
CA GLU A 39 6.15 -11.23 1.29
C GLU A 39 7.62 -11.35 0.89
N LEU A 40 8.42 -12.02 1.71
CA LEU A 40 9.81 -12.35 1.44
C LEU A 40 9.88 -13.78 0.92
N PHE A 41 10.60 -13.97 -0.17
CA PHE A 41 10.81 -15.25 -0.81
C PHE A 41 12.29 -15.61 -0.82
N GLN A 42 12.57 -16.88 -0.52
CA GLN A 42 13.87 -17.51 -0.70
C GLN A 42 13.75 -18.62 -1.73
N GLU A 43 14.62 -18.60 -2.74
CA GLU A 43 14.81 -19.72 -3.65
C GLU A 43 15.69 -20.81 -3.04
N GLN A 44 15.55 -22.05 -3.52
CA GLN A 44 16.47 -23.14 -3.16
C GLN A 44 17.93 -22.86 -3.56
N SER A 45 18.15 -21.95 -4.51
CA SER A 45 19.47 -21.44 -4.91
C SER A 45 20.14 -20.58 -3.82
N GLY A 46 19.37 -20.13 -2.82
CA GLY A 46 19.81 -19.18 -1.79
C GLY A 46 19.55 -17.73 -2.14
N ALA A 47 19.01 -17.42 -3.32
CA ALA A 47 18.62 -16.07 -3.71
C ALA A 47 17.35 -15.61 -3.00
N TRP A 48 17.21 -14.31 -2.80
CA TRP A 48 16.10 -13.67 -2.08
C TRP A 48 15.46 -12.55 -2.89
N TYR A 49 14.15 -12.40 -2.75
CA TYR A 49 13.43 -11.21 -3.20
C TYR A 49 12.21 -10.96 -2.32
N ALA A 50 11.74 -9.72 -2.28
CA ALA A 50 10.58 -9.31 -1.49
C ALA A 50 9.57 -8.54 -2.35
N VAL A 51 8.30 -8.67 -2.02
CA VAL A 51 7.18 -7.96 -2.64
C VAL A 51 6.31 -7.35 -1.56
N ALA A 52 5.95 -6.08 -1.68
CA ALA A 52 5.01 -5.43 -0.78
C ALA A 52 3.80 -4.87 -1.50
N VAL A 53 2.66 -4.94 -0.82
CA VAL A 53 1.40 -4.33 -1.26
C VAL A 53 0.77 -3.56 -0.09
N PRO A 54 0.17 -2.38 -0.34
CA PRO A 54 -0.62 -1.69 0.67
C PRO A 54 -1.85 -2.52 1.00
N LEU A 55 -2.23 -2.54 2.28
CA LEU A 55 -3.44 -3.17 2.78
C LEU A 55 -4.65 -2.23 2.72
N GLU A 56 -4.40 -0.93 2.58
CA GLU A 56 -5.40 0.12 2.60
C GLU A 56 -5.24 1.01 1.35
N GLY A 57 -6.37 1.53 0.87
CA GLY A 57 -6.45 2.39 -0.31
C GLY A 57 -7.17 1.75 -1.50
N GLU A 58 -7.59 2.59 -2.44
CA GLU A 58 -8.34 2.16 -3.63
C GLU A 58 -7.45 1.61 -4.75
N ARG A 59 -6.14 1.85 -4.68
CA ARG A 59 -5.16 1.47 -5.71
C ARG A 59 -4.26 0.35 -5.20
N LEU A 60 -4.14 -0.72 -5.99
CA LEU A 60 -3.17 -1.77 -5.76
C LEU A 60 -1.83 -1.37 -6.39
N ILE A 61 -0.82 -1.13 -5.55
CA ILE A 61 0.54 -0.80 -5.97
C ILE A 61 1.46 -1.89 -5.43
N VAL A 62 2.26 -2.48 -6.31
CA VAL A 62 3.17 -3.59 -5.96
C VAL A 62 4.60 -3.08 -5.96
N TYR A 63 5.26 -3.14 -4.81
CA TYR A 63 6.67 -2.77 -4.64
C TYR A 63 7.53 -4.03 -4.58
N GLY A 64 8.38 -4.27 -5.58
CA GLY A 64 9.28 -5.42 -5.61
C GLY A 64 10.75 -5.06 -5.36
N SER A 65 11.52 -5.94 -4.71
CA SER A 65 12.98 -5.86 -4.69
C SER A 65 13.60 -6.46 -5.96
N PRO A 66 14.86 -6.15 -6.30
CA PRO A 66 15.66 -7.04 -7.14
C PRO A 66 15.91 -8.39 -6.44
N VAL A 67 16.36 -9.38 -7.21
CA VAL A 67 16.88 -10.64 -6.65
C VAL A 67 18.28 -10.39 -6.08
N VAL A 68 18.50 -10.75 -4.81
CA VAL A 68 19.72 -10.44 -4.04
C VAL A 68 20.18 -11.64 -3.21
N ALA A 69 21.37 -11.55 -2.64
CA ALA A 69 22.00 -12.65 -1.90
C ALA A 69 21.54 -12.76 -0.44
N SER A 70 20.84 -11.76 0.10
CA SER A 70 20.41 -11.74 1.50
C SER A 70 18.97 -11.30 1.68
N ALA A 71 18.30 -11.85 2.71
CA ALA A 71 16.97 -11.45 3.12
C ALA A 71 16.90 -9.96 3.52
N ALA A 72 17.93 -9.47 4.21
CA ALA A 72 18.00 -8.08 4.68
C ALA A 72 18.01 -7.09 3.52
N ASP A 73 18.81 -7.34 2.48
CA ASP A 73 18.89 -6.47 1.30
C ASP A 73 17.56 -6.46 0.52
N ALA A 74 16.87 -7.61 0.43
CA ALA A 74 15.58 -7.72 -0.25
C ALA A 74 14.51 -6.88 0.46
N LEU A 75 14.43 -7.01 1.80
CA LEU A 75 13.50 -6.24 2.62
C LEU A 75 13.82 -4.74 2.58
N GLN A 76 15.09 -4.36 2.73
CA GLN A 76 15.51 -2.97 2.71
C GLN A 76 15.18 -2.31 1.37
N ALA A 77 15.43 -2.99 0.25
CA ALA A 77 15.11 -2.46 -1.08
C ALA A 77 13.61 -2.15 -1.27
N VAL A 78 12.72 -2.95 -0.67
CA VAL A 78 11.27 -2.69 -0.70
C VAL A 78 10.89 -1.52 0.22
N VAL A 79 11.43 -1.48 1.43
CA VAL A 79 11.19 -0.38 2.38
C VAL A 79 11.65 0.96 1.79
N ASP A 80 12.82 0.98 1.15
CA ASP A 80 13.36 2.17 0.49
C ASP A 80 12.47 2.63 -0.67
N LYS A 81 11.93 1.68 -1.46
CA LYS A 81 10.98 1.98 -2.54
C LYS A 81 9.69 2.60 -1.99
N ILE A 82 9.07 1.97 -0.99
CA ILE A 82 7.85 2.50 -0.34
C ILE A 82 8.10 3.90 0.19
N THR A 83 9.21 4.10 0.92
CA THR A 83 9.54 5.40 1.53
C THR A 83 9.71 6.50 0.49
N ARG A 84 10.35 6.18 -0.64
CA ARG A 84 10.57 7.15 -1.73
C ARG A 84 9.31 7.48 -2.52
N GLU A 85 8.42 6.51 -2.71
CA GLU A 85 7.32 6.61 -3.69
C GLU A 85 5.95 6.83 -3.05
N SER A 86 5.71 6.34 -1.83
CA SER A 86 4.42 6.46 -1.14
C SER A 86 3.94 7.91 -0.99
N PRO A 87 4.78 8.89 -0.58
CA PRO A 87 4.33 10.28 -0.45
C PRO A 87 3.93 10.91 -1.80
N LEU A 88 4.54 10.47 -2.90
CA LEU A 88 4.24 10.99 -4.24
C LEU A 88 2.90 10.47 -4.76
N LEU A 89 2.53 9.24 -4.40
CA LEU A 89 1.29 8.60 -4.84
C LEU A 89 0.07 9.13 -4.09
N GLU A 90 0.22 9.51 -2.82
CA GLU A 90 -0.80 10.22 -2.06
C GLU A 90 -1.09 11.62 -2.63
N GLY A 91 -0.04 12.34 -3.07
CA GLY A 91 -0.19 13.66 -3.70
C GLY A 91 -0.91 13.66 -5.06
N ILE A 92 -0.77 12.58 -5.85
CA ILE A 92 -1.47 12.45 -7.15
C ILE A 92 -2.94 12.06 -6.95
N ALA A 93 -3.27 11.32 -5.88
CA ALA A 93 -4.66 11.00 -5.53
C ALA A 93 -5.45 12.22 -5.01
N GLY A 94 -4.78 13.23 -4.45
CA GLY A 94 -5.40 14.49 -4.00
C GLY A 94 -5.82 15.46 -5.11
N ALA A 95 -5.35 15.28 -6.35
CA ALA A 95 -5.68 16.17 -7.48
C ALA A 95 -7.06 15.87 -8.11
N GLY A 96 -7.79 14.87 -7.61
CA GLY A 96 -9.14 14.51 -8.02
C GLY A 96 -10.25 14.94 -7.05
N ALA A 97 -9.97 15.81 -6.08
CA ALA A 97 -11.02 16.40 -5.26
C ALA A 97 -11.88 17.32 -6.14
N PHE A 98 -12.97 16.72 -6.63
CA PHE A 98 -14.10 17.37 -7.28
C PHE A 98 -14.35 18.74 -6.64
N ARG A 99 -14.21 19.79 -7.45
CA ARG A 99 -14.92 21.04 -7.18
C ARG A 99 -16.39 20.66 -7.10
N LYS A 100 -16.93 20.65 -5.89
CA LYS A 100 -18.37 20.66 -5.69
C LYS A 100 -18.82 22.05 -6.14
N ASP A 101 -19.23 22.13 -7.40
CA ASP A 101 -19.89 23.30 -7.95
C ASP A 101 -21.08 23.67 -7.06
N GLU A 102 -21.13 24.96 -6.76
CA GLU A 102 -22.31 25.80 -6.49
C GLU A 102 -23.43 25.25 -5.58
N GLU A 103 -23.50 25.81 -4.38
CA GLU A 103 -24.79 26.19 -3.80
C GLU A 103 -24.69 27.65 -3.35
N GLN A 104 -25.15 28.56 -4.22
CA GLN A 104 -25.39 29.95 -3.86
C GLN A 104 -26.55 30.00 -2.85
N PRO A 105 -26.40 30.58 -1.65
CA PRO A 105 -27.54 30.81 -0.78
C PRO A 105 -28.46 31.87 -1.41
N GLY A 106 -29.72 31.46 -1.61
CA GLY A 106 -30.78 32.26 -2.19
C GLY A 106 -30.95 33.60 -1.49
N THR A 107 -31.09 34.65 -2.29
CA THR A 107 -31.47 35.99 -1.85
C THR A 107 -32.97 35.99 -1.55
N GLU A 108 -33.36 35.90 -0.28
CA GLU A 108 -34.74 36.18 0.12
C GLU A 108 -34.97 37.69 0.14
N ALA A 109 -35.77 38.15 -0.81
CA ALA A 109 -36.38 39.47 -0.83
C ALA A 109 -37.48 39.53 0.25
N GLY A 110 -37.19 40.22 1.36
CA GLY A 110 -38.18 40.61 2.37
C GLY A 110 -38.54 42.07 2.24
N GLU A 111 -39.46 42.39 1.33
CA GLU A 111 -40.08 43.71 1.20
C GLU A 111 -41.11 43.90 2.33
N HIS A 112 -40.70 44.52 3.44
CA HIS A 112 -41.63 45.00 4.46
C HIS A 112 -41.88 46.50 4.26
N ARG A 113 -43.08 46.80 3.74
CA ARG A 113 -43.71 48.12 3.84
C ARG A 113 -43.95 48.42 5.32
N ASP A 114 -43.61 49.63 5.76
CA ASP A 114 -44.37 50.29 6.82
C ASP A 114 -44.52 51.78 6.52
N GLU A 115 -45.78 52.19 6.47
CA GLU A 115 -46.25 53.54 6.21
C GLU A 115 -46.29 54.30 7.54
N GLY A 116 -45.37 55.25 7.73
CA GLY A 116 -45.41 56.20 8.84
C GLY A 116 -45.83 57.58 8.36
N ALA A 117 -47.15 57.80 8.25
CA ALA A 117 -47.74 59.08 7.87
C ALA A 117 -47.47 60.15 8.93
N ALA A 118 -46.95 61.29 8.48
CA ALA A 118 -46.93 62.54 9.21
C ALA A 118 -48.33 63.17 9.24
N ARG A 119 -48.85 63.46 10.42
CA ARG A 119 -49.45 64.74 10.87
C ARG A 119 -50.25 64.58 12.15
#